data_AF-A0A2V6J7R0-F1
#
_entry.id   AF-A0A2V6J7R0-F1
#
_cell.length_a   1.000
_cell.length_b   1.000
_cell.length_c   1.000
_cell.angle_alpha   90.00
_cell.angle_beta   90.00
_cell.angle_gamma   90.00
#
_symmetry.space_group_name_H-M   'P 1'
#
loop_
_entity.id
_entity.type
_entity.pdbx_description
1 polymer ?
#
loop_
_entity_poly.entity_id
_entity_poly.type
_entity_poly.pdbx_seq_one_letter_code
_entity_poly.pdbx_strand_id
1 'polypeptide(L)'
;LKALRALRELDLLPHDQVLALDNAYRFLRRVEHRLQIEAEQQTHTVPDEPEPLSRLARSLRFSSAREFTAALQNGMASVRPIFQRIISESP
;
A
#
# COMPACT_ATOMS: atom_id res chain seq x y z
N LEU A 1 2.20 11.14 -7.26
CA LEU A 1 3.11 10.47 -8.23
C LEU A 1 2.94 11.04 -9.64
N LYS A 2 3.99 11.11 -10.49
CA LYS A 2 3.86 11.66 -11.86
C LYS A 2 2.93 10.81 -12.75
N ALA A 3 3.04 9.48 -12.69
CA ALA A 3 2.19 8.57 -13.47
C ALA A 3 0.70 8.64 -13.09
N LEU A 4 0.36 8.67 -11.80
CA LEU A 4 -1.04 8.81 -11.36
C LEU A 4 -1.66 10.16 -11.75
N ARG A 5 -0.85 11.22 -11.79
CA ARG A 5 -1.30 12.52 -12.31
C ARG A 5 -1.60 12.47 -13.81
N ALA A 6 -0.75 11.79 -14.58
CA ALA A 6 -0.98 11.58 -16.00
C ALA A 6 -2.25 10.75 -16.28
N LEU A 7 -2.52 9.69 -15.49
CA LEU A 7 -3.76 8.91 -15.60
C LEU A 7 -5.02 9.77 -15.39
N ARG A 8 -4.96 10.73 -14.46
CA ARG A 8 -6.02 11.70 -14.25
C ARG A 8 -6.14 12.70 -15.39
N GLU A 9 -5.02 13.23 -15.88
CA GLU A 9 -5.00 14.23 -16.96
C GLU A 9 -5.48 13.66 -18.31
N LEU A 10 -5.33 12.35 -18.50
CA LEU A 10 -5.82 11.62 -19.66
C LEU A 10 -7.24 11.04 -19.46
N ASP A 11 -7.89 11.33 -18.32
CA ASP A 11 -9.23 10.86 -17.94
C ASP A 11 -9.39 9.33 -18.02
N LEU A 12 -8.29 8.59 -17.82
CA LEU A 12 -8.25 7.13 -17.89
C LEU A 12 -8.82 6.47 -16.62
N LEU A 13 -8.84 7.23 -15.52
CA LEU A 13 -9.37 6.80 -14.24
C LEU A 13 -10.19 7.93 -13.59
N PRO A 14 -11.32 7.58 -12.95
CA PRO A 14 -12.04 8.49 -12.07
C PRO A 14 -11.14 9.08 -10.99
N HIS A 15 -11.39 10.35 -10.64
CA HIS A 15 -10.56 11.10 -9.70
C HIS A 15 -10.44 10.43 -8.32
N ASP A 16 -11.54 9.86 -7.81
CA ASP A 16 -11.59 9.10 -6.56
C ASP A 16 -10.68 7.86 -6.61
N GLN A 17 -10.64 7.15 -7.74
CA GLN A 17 -9.74 6.02 -7.95
C GLN A 17 -8.26 6.44 -7.98
N VAL A 18 -7.95 7.55 -8.63
CA VAL A 18 -6.57 8.10 -8.65
C VAL A 18 -6.12 8.47 -7.24
N LEU A 19 -6.99 9.11 -6.45
CA LEU A 19 -6.70 9.43 -5.05
C LEU A 19 -6.51 8.18 -4.20
N ALA A 20 -7.38 7.18 -4.36
CA ALA A 20 -7.25 5.90 -3.66
C ALA A 20 -5.90 5.24 -3.98
N LEU A 21 -5.50 5.21 -5.25
CA LEU A 21 -4.20 4.68 -5.68
C LEU A 21 -3.01 5.47 -5.13
N ASP A 22 -3.04 6.81 -5.12
CA ASP A 22 -1.93 7.62 -4.59
C ASP A 22 -1.77 7.41 -3.07
N ASN A 23 -2.89 7.34 -2.34
CA ASN A 23 -2.91 7.07 -0.90
C ASN A 23 -2.40 5.66 -0.59
N ALA A 24 -2.93 4.64 -1.28
CA ALA A 24 -2.51 3.26 -1.09
C ALA A 24 -1.03 3.07 -1.44
N TYR A 25 -0.56 3.63 -2.56
CA TYR A 25 0.85 3.57 -2.94
C TYR A 25 1.76 4.19 -1.88
N ARG A 26 1.45 5.41 -1.42
CA ARG A 26 2.28 6.09 -0.41
C ARG A 26 2.30 5.33 0.90
N PHE A 27 1.18 4.73 1.28
CA PHE A 27 1.11 3.91 2.47
C PHE A 27 1.95 2.64 2.32
N LEU A 28 1.72 1.84 1.28
CA LEU A 28 2.47 0.60 1.03
C LEU A 28 3.97 0.85 0.90
N ARG A 29 4.37 1.93 0.21
CA ARG A 29 5.79 2.31 0.09
C ARG A 29 6.43 2.66 1.44
N ARG A 30 5.69 3.31 2.34
CA ARG A 30 6.18 3.57 3.71
C ARG A 30 6.35 2.29 4.50
N VAL A 31 5.42 1.35 4.38
CA VAL A 31 5.51 0.02 5.02
C VAL A 31 6.74 -0.73 4.51
N GLU A 32 6.89 -0.83 3.19
CA GLU A 32 8.03 -1.47 2.54
C GLU A 32 9.37 -0.86 2.97
N HIS A 33 9.51 0.46 2.92
CA HIS A 33 10.75 1.12 3.36
C HIS A 33 11.06 0.80 4.83
N ARG A 34 10.04 0.75 5.69
CA ARG A 34 10.24 0.42 7.10
C ARG A 34 10.69 -1.04 7.27
N LEU A 35 10.07 -1.96 6.55
CA LEU A 35 10.47 -3.37 6.53
C LEU A 35 11.94 -3.53 6.10
N GLN A 36 12.35 -2.84 5.04
CA GLN A 36 13.71 -2.91 4.51
C GLN A 36 14.74 -2.33 5.49
N ILE A 37 14.39 -1.23 6.17
CA ILE A 37 15.25 -0.62 7.20
C ILE A 37 15.40 -1.55 8.41
N GLU A 38 14.29 -2.13 8.91
CA GLU A 38 14.33 -2.99 10.10
C GLU A 38 15.03 -4.33 9.84
N ALA A 39 14.96 -4.85 8.62
CA ALA A 39 15.59 -6.11 8.23
C ALA A 39 17.00 -5.95 7.64
N GLU A 40 17.48 -4.71 7.46
CA GLU A 40 18.74 -4.38 6.79
C GLU A 40 18.93 -5.06 5.41
N GLN A 41 17.82 -5.34 4.73
CA GLN A 41 17.80 -6.05 3.45
C GLN A 41 16.61 -5.66 2.61
N GLN A 42 16.71 -5.90 1.30
CA GLN A 42 15.57 -5.73 0.40
C GLN A 42 14.55 -6.85 0.62
N THR A 43 13.56 -6.60 1.48
CA THR A 43 12.44 -7.50 1.75
C THR A 43 11.10 -6.82 1.52
N HIS A 44 10.11 -7.61 1.13
CA HIS A 44 8.71 -7.20 1.01
C HIS A 44 7.80 -8.02 1.94
N THR A 45 8.39 -8.95 2.71
CA THR A 45 7.64 -9.87 3.57
C THR A 45 7.40 -9.21 4.91
N VAL A 46 6.12 -9.04 5.24
CA VAL A 46 5.70 -8.63 6.58
C VAL A 46 5.91 -9.81 7.53
N PRO A 47 6.54 -9.63 8.70
CA PRO A 47 6.69 -10.70 9.66
C PRO A 47 5.32 -11.18 10.17
N ASP A 48 5.18 -12.49 10.30
CA ASP A 48 4.00 -13.17 10.85
C ASP A 48 4.11 -13.43 12.36
N GLU A 49 5.33 -13.41 12.91
CA GLU A 49 5.58 -13.50 14.33
C GLU A 49 5.01 -12.29 15.11
N PRO A 50 4.34 -12.49 16.26
CA PRO A 50 3.66 -11.42 16.99
C PRO A 50 4.56 -10.26 17.45
N GLU A 51 5.79 -10.57 17.87
CA GLU A 51 6.71 -9.59 18.43
C GLU A 51 7.32 -8.69 17.34
N PRO A 52 7.93 -9.22 16.26
CA PRO A 52 8.37 -8.40 15.13
C PRO A 52 7.23 -7.61 14.47
N LEU A 53 6.05 -8.21 14.32
CA LEU A 53 4.88 -7.51 13.76
C LEU A 53 4.45 -6.31 14.65
N SER A 54 4.50 -6.48 15.97
CA SER A 54 4.19 -5.40 16.91
C SER A 54 5.23 -4.28 16.89
N ARG A 55 6.51 -4.61 16.69
CA ARG A 55 7.59 -3.61 16.53
C ARG A 55 7.40 -2.80 15.26
N LEU A 56 7.15 -3.47 14.14
CA LEU A 56 6.85 -2.84 12.85
C LEU A 56 5.62 -1.92 12.93
N ALA A 57 4.54 -2.39 13.56
CA ALA A 57 3.33 -1.58 13.74
C ALA A 57 3.62 -0.28 14.51
N ARG A 58 4.37 -0.36 15.62
CA ARG A 58 4.75 0.81 16.41
C ARG A 58 5.67 1.76 15.64
N SER A 59 6.63 1.23 14.87
CA SER A 59 7.55 2.05 14.08
C SER A 59 6.84 2.82 12.95
N LEU A 60 5.70 2.29 12.50
CA LEU A 60 4.74 2.93 11.58
C LEU A 60 3.67 3.78 12.28
N ARG A 61 3.75 3.95 13.61
CA ARG A 61 2.84 4.73 14.47
C ARG A 61 1.42 4.17 14.61
N PHE A 62 1.26 2.86 14.51
CA PHE A 62 0.01 2.17 14.86
C PHE A 62 0.01 1.79 16.35
N SER A 63 -1.19 1.75 16.94
CA SER A 63 -1.36 1.43 18.36
C SER A 63 -1.25 -0.07 18.63
N SER A 64 -1.48 -0.89 17.60
CA SER A 64 -1.38 -2.35 17.69
C SER A 64 -1.03 -3.00 16.36
N ALA A 65 -0.46 -4.22 16.42
CA ALA A 65 -0.29 -5.08 15.25
C ALA A 65 -1.59 -5.32 14.49
N ARG A 66 -2.71 -5.51 15.21
CA ARG A 66 -4.03 -5.70 14.60
C ARG A 66 -4.49 -4.50 13.77
N GLU A 67 -4.30 -3.29 14.29
CA GLU A 67 -4.64 -2.05 13.60
C GLU A 67 -3.80 -1.88 12.32
N PHE A 68 -2.49 -2.14 12.42
CA PHE A 68 -1.59 -2.14 11.29
C PHE A 68 -1.99 -3.17 10.22
N THR A 69 -2.23 -4.42 10.60
CA THR A 69 -2.61 -5.49 9.67
C THR A 69 -3.93 -5.17 8.97
N ALA A 70 -4.91 -4.63 9.68
CA ALA A 70 -6.17 -4.19 9.09
C ALA A 70 -5.95 -3.04 8.09
N ALA A 71 -5.14 -2.04 8.43
CA ALA A 71 -4.79 -0.95 7.51
C ALA A 71 -4.05 -1.46 6.26
N LEU A 72 -3.15 -2.42 6.43
CA LEU A 72 -2.42 -3.09 5.35
C LEU A 72 -3.37 -3.82 4.39
N GLN A 73 -4.26 -4.65 4.94
CA GLN A 73 -5.27 -5.37 4.17
C GLN A 73 -6.22 -4.42 3.43
N ASN A 74 -6.69 -3.36 4.09
CA ASN A 74 -7.56 -2.35 3.47
C ASN A 74 -6.86 -1.61 2.34
N GLY A 75 -5.59 -1.24 2.53
CA GLY A 75 -4.77 -0.62 1.49
C GLY A 75 -4.65 -1.51 0.26
N MET A 76 -4.29 -2.79 0.44
CA MET A 76 -4.21 -3.76 -0.66
C MET A 76 -5.56 -4.03 -1.33
N ALA A 77 -6.63 -4.17 -0.54
CA ALA A 77 -7.97 -4.43 -1.03
C ALA A 77 -8.53 -3.26 -1.86
N SER A 78 -8.18 -2.01 -1.51
CA SER A 78 -8.62 -0.82 -2.25
C SER A 78 -8.01 -0.73 -3.66
N VAL A 79 -6.79 -1.24 -3.85
CA VAL A 79 -6.07 -1.22 -5.14
C VAL A 79 -6.57 -2.31 -6.08
N ARG A 80 -6.91 -3.49 -5.53
CA ARG A 80 -7.25 -4.68 -6.32
C ARG A 80 -8.36 -4.48 -7.36
N PRO A 81 -9.54 -3.89 -7.04
CA PRO A 81 -10.61 -3.73 -8.04
C PRO A 81 -10.22 -2.73 -9.14
N ILE A 82 -9.48 -1.68 -8.79
CA ILE A 82 -9.00 -0.68 -9.75
C ILE A 82 -8.03 -1.33 -10.75
N PHE A 83 -7.09 -2.13 -10.24
CA PHE A 83 -6.14 -2.86 -11.07
C PHE A 83 -6.82 -3.90 -11.98
N GLN A 84 -7.78 -4.65 -11.44
CA GLN A 84 -8.55 -5.62 -12.22
C GLN A 84 -9.30 -4.94 -13.36
N ARG A 85 -9.94 -3.79 -13.10
CA ARG A 85 -10.63 -3.03 -14.14
C ARG A 85 -9.69 -2.62 -15.27
N ILE A 86 -8.54 -2.03 -14.95
CA ILE A 86 -7.56 -1.56 -15.96
C ILE A 86 -7.03 -2.71 -16.82
N ILE A 87 -6.72 -3.85 -16.21
CA ILE A 87 -6.18 -5.01 -16.94
C ILE A 87 -7.25 -5.71 -17.75
N SER A 88 -8.47 -5.84 -17.23
CA SER A 88 -9.58 -6.43 -17.98
C SER A 88 -10.08 -5.55 -19.12
N GLU A 89 -9.90 -4.22 -19.05
CA GLU A 89 -10.15 -3.28 -20.15
C GLU A 89 -9.00 -3.23 -21.18
N SER A 90 -7.86 -3.90 -20.93
CA SER A 90 -6.76 -4.02 -21.88
C SER A 90 -6.92 -5.28 -22.75
N PRO A 91 -7.03 -5.16 -24.09
CA PRO A 91 -7.17 -6.29 -25.02
C PRO A 91 -5.90 -7.14 -25.16
#